data_AF-A0A640SNW7-F1
#
_entry.id   AF-A0A640SNW7-F1
#
_cell.length_a   1.000
_cell.length_b   1.000
_cell.length_c   1.000
_cell.angle_alpha   90.00
_cell.angle_beta   90.00
_cell.angle_gamma   90.00
#
_symmetry.space_group_name_H-M   'P 1'
#
loop_
_entity.id
_entity.type
_entity.pdbx_description
1 polymer ?
#
loop_
_entity_poly.entity_id
_entity_poly.type
_entity_poly.pdbx_seq_one_letter_code
_entity_poly.pdbx_strand_id
1 'polypeptide(L)'
;MRGDQVRFRREQAAYWAERRLTTYAGFARALKKSVTLTYRIAAHLGNDPHPHPLSPEEAAPHLAEATDARDPAGEALLMLGTPDVVEKAREWVVVVMEMEAFLRDRTHSPETWSAMLQRQRTAREGYYAAVRRDLALPPGHSGEWQLAPTLTG
;
A
#
# COMPACT_ATOMS: atom_id res chain seq x y z
N MET A 1 -25.62 4.59 36.22
CA MET A 1 -24.29 3.95 36.35
C MET A 1 -23.98 2.89 35.28
N ARG A 2 -24.74 1.80 35.09
CA ARG A 2 -24.43 0.81 34.01
C ARG A 2 -24.53 1.37 32.59
N GLY A 3 -25.50 2.24 32.32
CA GLY A 3 -25.68 2.87 31.00
C GLY A 3 -24.52 3.78 30.59
N ASP A 4 -24.01 4.59 31.53
CA ASP A 4 -22.89 5.50 31.26
C ASP A 4 -21.58 4.75 30.98
N GLN A 5 -21.33 3.64 31.68
CA GLN A 5 -20.15 2.80 31.42
C GLN A 5 -20.20 2.12 30.04
N VAL A 6 -21.37 1.67 29.60
CA VAL A 6 -21.54 1.07 28.27
C VAL A 6 -21.36 2.12 27.17
N ARG A 7 -21.93 3.32 27.36
CA ARG A 7 -21.75 4.44 26.42
C ARG A 7 -20.26 4.85 26.30
N PHE A 8 -19.59 5.03 27.43
CA PHE A 8 -18.17 5.43 27.46
C PHE A 8 -17.25 4.40 26.79
N ARG A 9 -17.51 3.10 26.96
CA ARG A 9 -16.74 2.04 26.26
C ARG A 9 -16.95 2.07 24.75
N ARG A 10 -18.18 2.34 24.28
CA ARG A 10 -18.49 2.46 22.85
C ARG A 10 -17.80 3.67 22.23
N GLU A 11 -17.83 4.81 22.91
CA GLU A 11 -17.18 6.05 22.45
C GLU A 11 -15.65 5.86 22.36
N GLN A 12 -15.03 5.26 23.38
CA GLN A 12 -13.61 4.91 23.32
C GLN A 12 -13.28 3.93 22.20
N ALA A 13 -14.10 2.90 21.99
CA ALA A 13 -13.90 1.95 20.90
C ALA A 13 -13.95 2.63 19.53
N ALA A 14 -14.90 3.55 19.33
CA ALA A 14 -15.03 4.33 18.11
C ALA A 14 -13.81 5.24 17.89
N TYR A 15 -13.36 5.95 18.93
CA TYR A 15 -12.17 6.80 18.88
C TYR A 15 -10.92 6.02 18.45
N TRP A 16 -10.70 4.85 19.06
CA TRP A 16 -9.56 4.01 18.69
C TRP A 16 -9.68 3.42 17.28
N ALA A 17 -10.90 3.06 16.84
CA ALA A 17 -11.12 2.58 15.49
C ALA A 17 -10.81 3.66 14.44
N GLU A 18 -11.20 4.92 14.69
CA GLU A 18 -10.87 6.05 13.83
C GLU A 18 -9.35 6.29 13.77
N ARG A 19 -8.68 6.29 14.94
CA ARG A 19 -7.23 6.48 15.01
C ARG A 19 -6.45 5.37 14.27
N ARG A 20 -6.90 4.13 14.39
CA ARG A 20 -6.34 2.99 13.63
C ARG A 20 -6.60 3.14 12.14
N LEU A 21 -7.81 3.51 11.72
CA LEU A 21 -8.11 3.77 10.30
C LEU A 21 -7.19 4.84 9.71
N THR A 22 -6.98 5.96 10.41
CA THR A 22 -6.04 7.01 9.96
C THR A 22 -4.62 6.47 9.81
N THR A 23 -4.17 5.67 10.78
CA THR A 23 -2.83 5.05 10.77
C THR A 23 -2.68 4.10 9.58
N TYR A 24 -3.65 3.20 9.38
CA TYR A 24 -3.64 2.22 8.31
C TYR A 24 -3.68 2.87 6.92
N ALA A 25 -4.50 3.91 6.76
CA ALA A 25 -4.58 4.67 5.52
C ALA A 25 -3.29 5.46 5.25
N GLY A 26 -2.67 6.02 6.28
CA GLY A 26 -1.38 6.72 6.18
C GLY A 26 -0.28 5.81 5.65
N PHE A 27 -0.14 4.62 6.24
CA PHE A 27 0.83 3.61 5.77
C PHE A 27 0.56 3.17 4.33
N ALA A 28 -0.69 2.85 3.99
CA ALA A 28 -1.07 2.47 2.63
C ALA A 28 -0.75 3.56 1.61
N ARG A 29 -0.98 4.82 1.95
CA ARG A 29 -0.67 5.97 1.10
C ARG A 29 0.83 6.12 0.89
N ALA A 30 1.64 5.95 1.94
CA ALA A 30 3.10 6.01 1.84
C ALA A 30 3.62 4.92 0.89
N LEU A 31 3.22 3.66 1.08
CA LEU A 31 3.62 2.57 0.17
C LEU A 31 3.12 2.76 -1.27
N LYS A 32 1.90 3.29 -1.45
CA LYS A 32 1.36 3.53 -2.79
C LYS A 32 2.18 4.56 -3.57
N LYS A 33 2.81 5.54 -2.91
CA LYS A 33 3.75 6.47 -3.57
C LYS A 33 4.95 5.70 -4.14
N SER A 34 5.61 4.85 -3.35
CA SER A 34 6.73 4.01 -3.82
C SER A 34 6.31 3.14 -5.00
N VAL A 35 5.18 2.44 -4.88
CA VAL A 35 4.65 1.58 -5.95
C VAL A 35 4.44 2.36 -7.26
N THR A 36 3.82 3.54 -7.22
CA THR A 36 3.64 4.38 -8.41
C THR A 36 4.98 4.75 -9.06
N LEU A 37 6.00 5.11 -8.26
CA LEU A 37 7.33 5.41 -8.80
C LEU A 37 7.97 4.18 -9.44
N THR A 38 7.84 3.01 -8.82
CA THR A 38 8.39 1.77 -9.38
C THR A 38 7.80 1.42 -10.75
N TYR A 39 6.50 1.63 -10.98
CA TYR A 39 5.88 1.48 -12.31
C TYR A 39 6.51 2.38 -13.37
N ARG A 40 6.77 3.65 -13.03
CA ARG A 40 7.32 4.63 -13.96
C ARG A 40 8.77 4.33 -14.31
N ILE A 41 9.57 3.90 -13.33
CA ILE A 41 10.95 3.48 -13.54
C ILE A 41 11.00 2.19 -14.36
N ALA A 42 10.14 1.22 -14.03
CA ALA A 42 10.03 -0.02 -14.80
C ALA A 42 9.69 0.25 -16.27
N ALA A 43 8.80 1.20 -16.55
CA ALA A 43 8.49 1.60 -17.92
C ALA A 43 9.66 2.27 -18.64
N HIS A 44 10.43 3.11 -17.95
CA HIS A 44 11.67 3.66 -18.51
C HIS A 44 12.68 2.55 -18.87
N LEU A 45 12.75 1.49 -18.07
CA LEU A 45 13.62 0.34 -18.32
C LEU A 45 13.01 -0.70 -19.29
N GLY A 46 11.81 -0.46 -19.84
CA GLY A 46 11.14 -1.36 -20.77
C GLY A 46 10.49 -2.60 -20.12
N ASN A 47 10.33 -2.61 -18.80
CA ASN A 47 9.69 -3.71 -18.05
C ASN A 47 8.16 -3.56 -17.90
N ASP A 48 7.63 -2.34 -18.03
CA ASP A 48 6.21 -2.02 -17.78
C ASP A 48 5.62 -1.11 -18.89
N PRO A 49 4.33 -1.27 -19.25
CA PRO A 49 3.69 -0.42 -20.25
C PRO A 49 3.21 0.95 -19.71
N HIS A 50 3.61 1.37 -18.50
CA HIS A 50 3.15 2.62 -17.90
C HIS A 50 3.36 3.83 -18.84
N PRO A 51 2.32 4.66 -19.08
CA PRO A 51 2.35 5.69 -20.13
C PRO A 51 3.26 6.89 -19.81
N HIS A 52 3.73 7.01 -18.56
CA HIS A 52 4.52 8.13 -18.07
C HIS A 52 5.85 7.65 -17.46
N PRO A 53 6.78 7.11 -18.29
CA PRO A 53 8.06 6.62 -17.80
C PRO A 53 8.85 7.72 -17.09
N LEU A 54 9.71 7.33 -16.16
CA LEU A 54 10.59 8.22 -15.40
C LEU A 54 11.96 7.55 -15.25
N SER A 55 13.06 8.22 -15.57
CA SER A 55 14.39 7.62 -15.39
C SER A 55 14.71 7.36 -13.91
N PRO A 56 15.59 6.40 -13.58
CA PRO A 56 16.06 6.19 -12.21
C PRO A 56 16.63 7.47 -11.57
N GLU A 57 17.36 8.28 -12.34
CA GLU A 57 17.98 9.52 -11.90
C GLU A 57 16.93 10.59 -11.56
N GLU A 58 15.92 10.77 -12.40
CA GLU A 58 14.80 11.70 -12.13
C GLU A 58 13.91 11.22 -10.99
N ALA A 59 13.79 9.89 -10.81
CA ALA A 59 12.97 9.30 -9.75
C ALA A 59 13.66 9.32 -8.38
N ALA A 60 14.99 9.40 -8.32
CA ALA A 60 15.78 9.32 -7.09
C ALA A 60 15.29 10.25 -5.96
N PRO A 61 15.08 11.57 -6.16
CA PRO A 61 14.59 12.44 -5.09
C PRO A 61 13.18 12.05 -4.61
N HIS A 62 12.32 11.57 -5.52
CA HIS A 62 10.97 11.12 -5.17
C HIS A 62 10.96 9.80 -4.40
N LEU A 63 11.89 8.88 -4.71
CA LEU A 63 12.08 7.64 -3.96
C LEU A 63 12.61 7.91 -2.55
N ALA A 64 13.52 8.88 -2.40
CA ALA A 64 14.00 9.32 -1.09
C ALA A 64 12.83 9.88 -0.25
N GLU A 65 12.05 10.81 -0.80
CA GLU A 65 10.87 11.36 -0.10
C GLU A 65 9.84 10.26 0.26
N ALA A 66 9.61 9.29 -0.64
CA ALA A 66 8.69 8.19 -0.37
C ALA A 66 9.21 7.27 0.74
N THR A 67 10.52 7.04 0.80
CA THR A 67 11.17 6.27 1.87
C THR A 67 11.06 7.00 3.21
N ASP A 68 11.41 8.28 3.25
CA ASP A 68 11.34 9.11 4.46
C ASP A 68 9.90 9.22 4.99
N ALA A 69 8.89 9.21 4.10
CA ALA A 69 7.49 9.22 4.49
C ALA A 69 6.99 7.86 4.99
N ARG A 70 7.61 6.75 4.58
CA ARG A 70 7.23 5.40 4.97
C ARG A 70 7.58 5.13 6.43
N ASP A 71 8.73 5.60 6.89
CA ASP A 71 9.23 5.34 8.24
C ASP A 71 8.27 5.80 9.36
N PRO A 72 7.86 7.09 9.46
CA PRO A 72 6.93 7.51 10.51
C PRO A 72 5.55 6.87 10.38
N ALA A 73 5.10 6.54 9.15
CA ALA A 73 3.85 5.82 8.95
C ALA A 73 3.95 4.35 9.42
N GLY A 74 5.11 3.72 9.23
CA GLY A 74 5.44 2.38 9.72
C GLY A 74 5.49 2.34 11.26
N GLU A 75 6.17 3.30 11.88
CA GLU A 75 6.22 3.41 13.35
C GLU A 75 4.83 3.60 13.96
N ALA A 76 4.01 4.48 13.38
CA ALA A 76 2.63 4.67 13.82
C ALA A 76 1.82 3.36 13.70
N LEU A 77 2.01 2.62 12.62
CA LEU A 77 1.38 1.31 12.41
C LEU A 77 1.83 0.29 13.45
N LEU A 78 3.12 0.22 13.80
CA LEU A 78 3.63 -0.69 14.83
C LEU A 78 3.05 -0.38 16.21
N MET A 79 2.83 0.90 16.53
CA MET A 79 2.29 1.32 17.83
C MET A 79 0.78 1.08 17.98
N LEU A 80 0.01 1.22 16.90
CA LEU A 80 -1.46 1.25 16.97
C LEU A 80 -2.15 0.08 16.26
N GLY A 81 -1.43 -0.60 15.36
CA GLY A 81 -1.96 -1.71 14.60
C GLY A 81 -2.09 -2.99 15.40
N THR A 82 -3.06 -3.82 15.04
CA THR A 82 -3.10 -5.18 15.57
C THR A 82 -2.04 -6.06 14.91
N PRO A 83 -1.59 -7.13 15.59
CA PRO A 83 -0.55 -8.01 15.07
C PRO A 83 -0.81 -8.54 13.65
N ASP A 84 -2.07 -8.90 13.33
CA ASP A 84 -2.45 -9.36 11.98
C ASP A 84 -2.26 -8.27 10.92
N VAL A 85 -2.68 -7.03 11.22
CA VAL A 85 -2.50 -5.91 10.29
C VAL A 85 -1.02 -5.57 10.09
N VAL A 86 -0.24 -5.59 11.17
CA VAL A 86 1.21 -5.35 11.13
C VAL A 86 1.92 -6.42 10.29
N GLU A 87 1.57 -7.70 10.46
CA GLU A 87 2.17 -8.78 9.67
C GLU A 87 1.84 -8.64 8.18
N LYS A 88 0.57 -8.35 7.84
CA LYS A 88 0.19 -8.13 6.42
C LYS A 88 0.80 -6.87 5.82
N ALA A 89 1.01 -5.83 6.62
CA ALA A 89 1.75 -4.67 6.19
C ALA A 89 3.22 -4.99 5.90
N ARG A 90 3.85 -5.82 6.75
CA ARG A 90 5.22 -6.30 6.57
C ARG A 90 5.37 -7.09 5.27
N GLU A 91 4.46 -8.03 5.01
CA GLU A 91 4.42 -8.77 3.74
C GLU A 91 4.40 -7.83 2.53
N TRP A 92 3.57 -6.77 2.60
CA TRP A 92 3.45 -5.82 1.51
C TRP A 92 4.71 -4.95 1.32
N VAL A 93 5.26 -4.36 2.39
CA VAL A 93 6.46 -3.51 2.27
C VAL A 93 7.67 -4.30 1.78
N VAL A 94 7.83 -5.57 2.18
CA VAL A 94 8.94 -6.41 1.71
C VAL A 94 8.88 -6.57 0.18
N VAL A 95 7.70 -6.85 -0.38
CA VAL A 95 7.55 -6.95 -1.84
C VAL A 95 7.89 -5.63 -2.53
N VAL A 96 7.48 -4.49 -1.97
CA VAL A 96 7.82 -3.17 -2.53
C VAL A 96 9.34 -2.90 -2.48
N MET A 97 10.02 -3.30 -1.40
CA MET A 97 11.48 -3.19 -1.30
C MET A 97 12.20 -4.09 -2.30
N GLU A 98 11.68 -5.30 -2.56
CA GLU A 98 12.21 -6.18 -3.62
C GLU A 98 12.04 -5.55 -5.01
N MET A 99 10.91 -4.90 -5.28
CA MET A 99 10.69 -4.15 -6.52
C MET A 99 11.68 -2.98 -6.67
N GLU A 100 11.89 -2.21 -5.59
CA GLU A 100 12.88 -1.12 -5.57
C GLU A 100 14.30 -1.64 -5.85
N ALA A 101 14.68 -2.79 -5.28
CA ALA A 101 15.97 -3.43 -5.52
C ALA A 101 16.13 -3.89 -6.98
N PHE A 102 15.12 -4.57 -7.54
CA PHE A 102 15.10 -5.00 -8.95
C PHE A 102 15.38 -3.84 -9.92
N LEU A 103 14.78 -2.68 -9.66
CA LEU A 103 14.94 -1.48 -10.49
C LEU A 103 16.30 -0.80 -10.29
N ARG A 104 16.84 -0.84 -9.07
CA ARG A 104 18.19 -0.32 -8.76
C ARG A 104 19.26 -1.07 -9.54
N ASP A 105 19.09 -2.38 -9.69
CA ASP A 105 19.99 -3.24 -10.46
C ASP A 105 19.85 -3.05 -11.98
N ARG A 106 18.93 -2.18 -12.43
CA ARG A 106 18.62 -1.92 -13.84
C ARG A 106 18.31 -3.20 -14.61
N THR A 107 17.64 -4.14 -13.96
CA THR A 107 17.31 -5.44 -14.55
C THR A 107 16.27 -5.27 -15.65
N HIS A 108 16.49 -5.91 -16.81
CA HIS A 108 15.56 -5.96 -17.93
C HIS A 108 14.91 -7.35 -17.99
N SER A 109 13.77 -7.51 -17.31
CA SER A 109 12.95 -8.72 -17.35
C SER A 109 11.48 -8.37 -17.07
N PRO A 110 10.68 -8.14 -18.14
CA PRO A 110 9.24 -7.88 -18.02
C PRO A 110 8.48 -9.00 -17.30
N GLU A 111 8.92 -10.25 -17.45
CA GLU A 111 8.30 -11.43 -16.83
C GLU A 111 8.50 -11.42 -15.31
N THR A 112 9.74 -11.16 -14.86
CA THR A 112 10.06 -11.05 -13.43
C THR A 112 9.32 -9.86 -12.81
N TRP A 113 9.30 -8.73 -13.51
CA TRP A 113 8.55 -7.54 -13.10
C TRP A 113 7.05 -7.85 -12.96
N SER A 114 6.44 -8.50 -13.95
CA SER A 114 5.03 -8.90 -13.92
C SER A 114 4.71 -9.81 -12.71
N ALA A 115 5.60 -10.76 -12.40
CA ALA A 115 5.45 -11.61 -11.21
C ALA A 115 5.53 -10.80 -9.90
N MET A 116 6.45 -9.85 -9.79
CA MET A 116 6.54 -8.94 -8.65
C MET A 116 5.29 -8.08 -8.49
N LEU A 117 4.71 -7.59 -9.61
CA LEU A 117 3.45 -6.84 -9.59
C LEU A 117 2.29 -7.66 -9.02
N GLN A 118 2.17 -8.92 -9.43
CA GLN A 118 1.11 -9.78 -8.90
C GLN A 118 1.30 -10.02 -7.40
N ARG A 119 2.53 -10.30 -6.95
CA ARG A 119 2.86 -10.43 -5.53
C ARG A 119 2.51 -9.16 -4.75
N GLN A 120 2.82 -7.98 -5.30
CA GLN A 120 2.51 -6.69 -4.69
C GLN A 120 1.00 -6.49 -4.54
N ARG A 121 0.22 -6.83 -5.57
CA ARG A 121 -1.25 -6.71 -5.55
C ARG A 121 -1.87 -7.64 -4.53
N THR A 122 -1.44 -8.90 -4.49
CA THR A 122 -1.90 -9.90 -3.50
C THR A 122 -1.54 -9.47 -2.08
N ALA A 123 -0.32 -8.99 -1.83
CA ALA A 123 0.07 -8.54 -0.49
C ALA A 123 -0.74 -7.32 -0.04
N ARG A 124 -1.00 -6.36 -0.95
CA ARG A 124 -1.89 -5.21 -0.70
C ARG A 124 -3.31 -5.66 -0.35
N GLU A 125 -3.87 -6.62 -1.10
CA GLU A 125 -5.19 -7.18 -0.81
C GLU A 125 -5.23 -7.86 0.57
N GLY A 126 -4.18 -8.60 0.93
CA GLY A 126 -4.01 -9.19 2.25
C GLY A 126 -4.03 -8.13 3.37
N TYR A 127 -3.29 -7.03 3.18
CA TYR A 127 -3.28 -5.90 4.11
C TYR A 127 -4.67 -5.26 4.24
N TYR A 128 -5.36 -4.99 3.12
CA TYR A 128 -6.71 -4.42 3.17
C TYR A 128 -7.73 -5.36 3.82
N ALA A 129 -7.63 -6.66 3.60
CA ALA A 129 -8.47 -7.65 4.26
C ALA A 129 -8.25 -7.66 5.78
N ALA A 130 -6.99 -7.59 6.24
CA ALA A 130 -6.66 -7.50 7.67
C ALA A 130 -7.21 -6.22 8.31
N VAL A 131 -7.04 -5.06 7.66
CA VAL A 131 -7.60 -3.78 8.13
C VAL A 131 -9.11 -3.84 8.27
N ARG A 132 -9.82 -4.43 7.30
CA ARG A 132 -11.27 -4.54 7.36
C ARG A 132 -11.74 -5.45 8.48
N ARG A 133 -11.04 -6.56 8.73
CA ARG A 133 -11.32 -7.43 9.88
C ARG A 133 -11.11 -6.69 11.21
N ASP A 134 -9.99 -5.97 11.35
CA ASP A 134 -9.66 -5.21 12.56
C ASP A 134 -10.71 -4.14 12.89
N LEU A 135 -11.25 -3.48 11.87
CA LEU A 135 -12.25 -2.43 12.00
C LEU A 135 -13.70 -2.96 11.95
N ALA A 136 -13.89 -4.29 11.95
CA ALA A 136 -15.20 -4.95 11.83
C ALA A 136 -16.03 -4.46 10.63
N LEU A 137 -15.36 -4.14 9.52
CA LEU A 137 -15.98 -3.74 8.27
C LEU A 137 -16.41 -4.98 7.46
N PRO A 138 -17.50 -4.91 6.67
CA PRO A 138 -17.88 -5.99 5.78
C PRO A 138 -16.78 -6.32 4.77
N PRO A 139 -16.83 -7.43 4.00
CA PRO A 139 -15.89 -7.66 2.91
C PRO A 139 -15.77 -6.46 1.95
N GLY A 140 -14.56 -6.26 1.40
CA GLY A 140 -14.28 -5.13 0.51
C GLY A 140 -14.65 -5.43 -0.94
N HIS A 141 -14.68 -4.38 -1.76
CA HIS A 141 -14.71 -4.54 -3.22
C HIS A 141 -13.28 -4.80 -3.74
N SER A 142 -13.13 -5.44 -4.90
CA SER A 142 -11.81 -5.70 -5.52
C SER A 142 -11.02 -4.41 -5.79
N GLY A 143 -11.73 -3.29 -5.94
CA GLY A 143 -11.13 -2.00 -6.28
C GLY A 143 -10.69 -1.91 -7.74
N GLU A 144 -11.10 -2.88 -8.56
CA GLU A 144 -10.95 -2.83 -10.02
C GLU A 144 -11.96 -1.83 -10.58
N TRP A 145 -11.46 -0.68 -11.00
CA TRP A 145 -12.25 0.28 -11.75
C TRP A 145 -12.39 -0.25 -13.18
N GLN A 146 -13.57 -0.79 -13.50
CA GLN A 146 -13.93 -1.14 -14.87
C GLN A 146 -14.02 0.16 -15.68
N LEU A 147 -13.01 0.45 -16.48
CA LEU A 147 -13.09 1.51 -17.46
C LEU A 147 -14.08 1.06 -18.54
N ALA A 148 -15.10 1.88 -18.82
CA ALA A 148 -15.99 1.62 -19.94
C ALA A 148 -15.14 1.48 -21.21
N PRO A 149 -15.39 0.48 -22.07
CA PRO A 149 -14.65 0.34 -23.31
C PRO A 149 -14.82 1.62 -24.11
N THR A 150 -13.70 2.20 -24.56
CA THR A 150 -13.71 3.30 -25.52
C THR A 150 -14.44 2.81 -26.77
N LEU A 151 -15.64 3.35 -27.01
CA LEU A 151 -16.34 3.18 -28.28
C LEU A 151 -15.49 3.88 -29.35
N THR A 152 -14.62 3.12 -30.01
CA THR A 152 -14.01 3.54 -31.27
C THR A 152 -15.11 3.57 -32.34
N GLY A 153 -15.53 4.78 -32.71
CA GLY A 153 -16.31 5.05 -33.92
C GLY A 153 -15.41 5.29 -35.13
#